data_AF-A0A938EZC4-F1
#
_entry.id   AF-A0A938EZC4-F1
#
_cell.length_a   1.000
_cell.length_b   1.000
_cell.length_c   1.000
_cell.angle_alpha   90.00
_cell.angle_beta   90.00
_cell.angle_gamma   90.00
#
_symmetry.space_group_name_H-M   'P 1'
#
loop_
_entity.id
_entity.type
_entity.pdbx_description
1 polymer ?
#
loop_
_entity_poly.entity_id
_entity_poly.type
_entity_poly.pdbx_seq_one_letter_code
_entity_poly.pdbx_strand_id
1 'polypeptide(L)'
;MSIKGKDLGIILGSAGAIFGGLLWIIITGIVIKSALYIILPSIIAVAGILIVIKLYYMYPEKWLVILGSLLLLLVIINAVFLNLLYPKIPDFIGEISTGKNQMALLQINIFLAIFSFWGLFCIFVGIFKKKKS
;
A
#
# COMPACT_ATOMS: atom_id res chain seq x y z
N MET A 1 13.24 -4.01 -27.60
CA MET A 1 11.88 -3.96 -27.01
C MET A 1 11.72 -2.58 -26.38
N SER A 2 11.07 -1.63 -27.05
CA SER A 2 10.91 -0.27 -26.54
C SER A 2 9.89 -0.28 -25.41
N ILE A 3 10.36 -0.14 -24.16
CA ILE A 3 9.49 0.02 -22.99
C ILE A 3 8.78 1.36 -23.20
N LYS A 4 7.48 1.34 -23.52
CA LYS A 4 6.72 2.59 -23.70
C LYS A 4 6.74 3.32 -22.36
N GLY A 5 6.84 4.65 -22.35
CA GLY A 5 6.88 5.44 -21.10
C GLY A 5 5.75 5.13 -20.11
N LYS A 6 4.63 4.63 -20.63
CA LYS A 6 3.50 4.02 -19.90
C LYS A 6 3.90 2.86 -18.98
N ASP A 7 4.65 1.89 -19.51
CA ASP A 7 5.08 0.69 -18.79
C ASP A 7 6.08 1.06 -17.69
N LEU A 8 7.01 1.97 -18.01
CA LEU A 8 7.99 2.53 -17.08
C LEU A 8 7.29 3.27 -15.93
N GLY A 9 6.26 4.07 -16.21
CA GLY A 9 5.51 4.79 -15.18
C GLY A 9 4.77 3.88 -14.20
N ILE A 10 4.22 2.75 -14.67
CA ILE A 10 3.56 1.77 -13.79
C ILE A 10 4.59 1.02 -12.95
N ILE A 11 5.70 0.59 -13.55
CA ILE A 11 6.76 -0.13 -12.83
C ILE A 11 7.41 0.79 -11.79
N LEU A 12 7.78 2.02 -12.15
CA LEU A 12 8.36 2.99 -11.23
C LEU A 12 7.35 3.46 -10.17
N GLY A 13 6.07 3.65 -10.54
CA GLY A 13 5.03 4.05 -9.60
C GLY A 13 4.72 2.97 -8.58
N SER A 14 4.65 1.71 -9.00
CA SER A 14 4.49 0.57 -8.09
C SER A 14 5.73 0.37 -7.23
N ALA A 15 6.93 0.36 -7.83
CA ALA A 15 8.18 0.29 -7.08
C ALA A 15 8.29 1.42 -6.05
N GLY A 16 8.00 2.67 -6.41
CA GLY A 16 8.06 3.82 -5.52
C GLY A 16 7.05 3.75 -4.37
N ALA A 17 5.80 3.36 -4.65
CA ALA A 17 4.78 3.16 -3.62
C ALA A 17 5.19 2.09 -2.59
N ILE A 18 5.86 1.04 -3.07
CA ILE A 18 6.29 -0.08 -2.24
C ILE A 18 7.57 0.22 -1.49
N PHE A 19 8.58 0.80 -2.12
CA PHE A 19 9.79 1.23 -1.42
C PHE A 19 9.45 2.28 -0.37
N GLY A 20 8.64 3.28 -0.70
CA GLY A 20 8.19 4.30 0.25
C GLY A 20 7.38 3.73 1.42
N GLY A 21 6.43 2.83 1.14
CA GLY A 21 5.59 2.21 2.17
C GLY A 21 6.33 1.18 3.04
N LEU A 22 7.19 0.35 2.44
CA LEU A 22 7.92 -0.70 3.15
C LEU A 22 9.10 -0.18 3.97
N LEU A 23 9.72 0.95 3.59
CA LEU A 23 10.87 1.49 4.32
C LEU A 23 10.53 1.75 5.78
N TRP A 24 9.38 2.37 6.04
CA TRP A 24 8.91 2.64 7.38
C TRP A 24 8.58 1.37 8.16
N ILE A 25 8.00 0.37 7.48
CA ILE A 25 7.68 -0.92 8.08
C ILE A 25 8.95 -1.68 8.50
N ILE A 26 9.98 -1.67 7.66
CA ILE A 26 11.27 -2.30 7.93
C ILE A 26 11.96 -1.60 9.11
N ILE A 27 12.01 -0.26 9.11
CA ILE A 27 12.59 0.52 10.20
C ILE A 27 11.89 0.19 11.53
N THR A 28 10.56 0.21 11.56
CA THR A 28 9.80 -0.12 12.78
C THR A 28 9.95 -1.57 13.21
N GLY A 29 10.01 -2.52 12.27
CA GLY A 29 10.25 -3.93 12.57
C GLY A 29 11.63 -4.19 13.20
N ILE A 30 12.66 -3.47 12.74
CA ILE A 30 14.01 -3.48 13.34
C ILE A 30 13.96 -2.94 14.78
N VAL A 31 13.26 -1.82 15.00
CA VAL A 31 13.10 -1.21 16.33
C VAL A 31 12.41 -2.15 17.32
N ILE A 32 11.40 -2.89 16.87
CA ILE A 32 10.62 -3.84 17.70
C ILE A 32 11.36 -5.20 17.86
N LYS A 33 12.53 -5.37 17.24
CA LYS A 33 13.34 -6.61 17.27
C LYS A 33 12.57 -7.88 16.94
N SER A 34 11.59 -7.80 16.04
CA SER A 34 10.76 -8.95 15.67
C SER A 34 10.72 -9.14 14.16
N ALA A 35 11.31 -10.25 13.72
CA ALA A 35 11.39 -10.62 12.30
C ALA A 35 10.02 -10.85 11.66
N LEU A 36 9.02 -11.29 12.44
CA LEU A 36 7.66 -11.52 11.95
C LEU A 36 7.04 -10.25 11.35
N TYR A 37 7.31 -9.10 11.96
CA TYR A 37 6.76 -7.81 11.52
C TYR A 37 7.52 -7.18 10.35
N ILE A 38 8.66 -7.76 9.98
CA ILE A 38 9.38 -7.42 8.76
C ILE A 38 8.86 -8.32 7.63
N ILE A 39 8.85 -9.64 7.88
CA ILE A 39 8.55 -10.66 6.88
C ILE A 39 7.11 -10.59 6.38
N LEU A 40 6.13 -10.49 7.29
CA LEU A 40 4.70 -10.52 6.92
C LEU A 40 4.32 -9.38 5.95
N PRO A 41 4.60 -8.10 6.25
CA PRO A 41 4.32 -7.00 5.31
C PRO A 41 5.16 -7.08 4.02
N SER A 42 6.40 -7.58 4.06
CA SER A 42 7.17 -7.82 2.83
C SER A 42 6.51 -8.86 1.92
N ILE A 43 5.99 -9.96 2.48
CA ILE A 43 5.27 -10.98 1.70
C ILE A 43 4.00 -10.39 1.09
N ILE A 44 3.22 -9.63 1.88
CA ILE A 44 1.99 -8.99 1.40
C ILE A 44 2.29 -8.00 0.26
N ALA A 45 3.36 -7.21 0.39
CA ALA A 45 3.77 -6.28 -0.65
C ALA A 45 4.19 -6.99 -1.95
N VAL A 46 5.01 -8.04 -1.86
CA VAL A 46 5.43 -8.84 -3.03
C VAL A 46 4.22 -9.48 -3.70
N ALA A 47 3.32 -10.10 -2.94
CA ALA A 47 2.10 -10.69 -3.48
C ALA A 47 1.23 -9.63 -4.18
N GLY A 48 1.11 -8.45 -3.57
CA GLY A 48 0.40 -7.32 -4.15
C GLY A 48 0.97 -6.83 -5.48
N ILE A 49 2.31 -6.72 -5.58
CA ILE A 49 2.99 -6.39 -6.84
C ILE A 49 2.63 -7.39 -7.92
N LEU A 50 2.77 -8.68 -7.62
CA LEU A 50 2.52 -9.73 -8.59
C LEU A 50 1.06 -9.69 -9.06
N ILE A 51 0.11 -9.40 -8.18
CA ILE A 51 -1.30 -9.21 -8.52
C ILE A 51 -1.49 -8.00 -9.44
N VAL A 52 -0.89 -6.84 -9.12
CA VAL A 52 -1.01 -5.62 -9.94
C VAL A 52 -0.38 -5.85 -11.32
N ILE A 53 0.81 -6.47 -11.39
CA ILE A 53 1.48 -6.82 -12.64
C ILE A 53 0.61 -7.79 -13.45
N LYS A 54 0.05 -8.82 -12.82
CA LYS A 54 -0.86 -9.77 -13.48
C LYS A 54 -2.10 -9.07 -14.04
N LEU A 55 -2.71 -8.16 -13.26
CA LEU A 55 -3.84 -7.35 -13.71
C LEU A 55 -3.46 -6.41 -14.86
N TYR A 56 -2.25 -5.85 -14.85
CA TYR A 56 -1.73 -5.04 -15.94
C TYR A 56 -1.65 -5.84 -17.25
N TYR A 57 -1.12 -7.05 -17.21
CA TYR A 57 -1.02 -7.92 -18.39
C TYR A 57 -2.39 -8.44 -18.87
N MET A 58 -3.32 -8.73 -17.96
CA MET A 58 -4.67 -9.19 -18.33
C MET A 58 -5.56 -8.06 -18.85
N TYR A 59 -5.42 -6.84 -18.32
CA TYR A 59 -6.27 -5.70 -18.66
C TYR A 59 -5.47 -4.40 -18.89
N PRO A 60 -4.56 -4.36 -19.89
CA PRO A 60 -3.64 -3.23 -20.10
C PRO A 60 -4.34 -1.91 -20.46
N GLU A 61 -5.60 -1.98 -20.85
CA GLU A 61 -6.42 -0.84 -21.28
C GLU A 61 -7.31 -0.31 -20.13
N LYS A 62 -7.44 -1.06 -19.04
CA LYS A 62 -8.26 -0.70 -17.88
C LYS A 62 -7.43 -0.02 -16.80
N TRP A 63 -6.90 1.16 -17.14
CA TRP A 63 -6.09 1.99 -16.23
C TRP A 63 -6.71 2.22 -14.84
N LEU A 64 -8.03 2.40 -14.77
CA LEU A 64 -8.75 2.57 -13.51
C LEU A 64 -8.66 1.34 -12.60
N VAL A 65 -8.61 0.13 -13.18
CA VAL A 65 -8.44 -1.12 -12.42
C VAL A 65 -7.03 -1.19 -11.84
N ILE A 66 -6.01 -0.83 -12.63
CA ILE A 66 -4.62 -0.81 -12.18
C ILE A 66 -4.42 0.22 -11.07
N LEU A 67 -4.94 1.43 -11.25
CA LEU A 67 -4.87 2.51 -10.26
C LEU A 67 -5.61 2.15 -8.98
N GLY A 68 -6.83 1.60 -9.08
CA GLY A 68 -7.59 1.14 -7.92
C GLY A 68 -6.92 -0.01 -7.18
N SER A 69 -6.26 -0.92 -7.90
CA SER A 69 -5.50 -2.03 -7.30
C SER A 69 -4.24 -1.54 -6.57
N LEU A 70 -3.54 -0.56 -7.13
CA LEU A 70 -2.39 0.08 -6.47
C LEU A 70 -2.80 0.84 -5.20
N LEU A 71 -3.92 1.56 -5.26
CA LEU A 71 -4.49 2.23 -4.10
C LEU A 71 -4.85 1.25 -2.98
N LEU A 72 -5.53 0.16 -3.33
CA LEU A 72 -5.87 -0.88 -2.34
C LEU A 72 -4.62 -1.53 -1.76
N LEU A 73 -3.61 -1.79 -2.58
CA LEU A 73 -2.33 -2.32 -2.09
C LEU A 73 -1.70 -1.38 -1.07
N LEU A 74 -1.63 -0.09 -1.38
CA LEU A 74 -1.09 0.93 -0.48
C LEU A 74 -1.89 1.01 0.83
N VAL A 75 -3.22 0.93 0.75
CA VAL A 75 -4.09 0.92 1.93
C VAL A 75 -3.85 -0.30 2.79
N ILE A 76 -3.77 -1.49 2.21
CA ILE A 76 -3.52 -2.74 2.95
C ILE A 76 -2.17 -2.68 3.66
N ILE A 77 -1.11 -2.23 2.97
CA ILE A 77 0.23 -2.10 3.56
C ILE A 77 0.21 -1.15 4.76
N ASN A 78 -0.40 0.02 4.61
CA ASN A 78 -0.50 1.00 5.70
C ASN A 78 -1.42 0.53 6.84
N ALA A 79 -2.52 -0.16 6.53
CA ALA A 79 -3.43 -0.70 7.54
C ALA A 79 -2.76 -1.79 8.38
N VAL A 80 -1.96 -2.67 7.75
CA VAL A 80 -1.13 -3.67 8.44
C VAL A 80 -0.15 -2.97 9.36
N PHE A 81 0.55 -1.94 8.90
CA PHE A 81 1.47 -1.18 9.75
C PHE A 81 0.76 -0.52 10.94
N LEU A 82 -0.27 0.28 10.69
CA LEU A 82 -0.92 1.05 11.74
C LEU A 82 -1.66 0.18 12.75
N ASN A 83 -2.26 -0.93 12.33
CA ASN A 83 -3.06 -1.73 13.26
C ASN A 83 -2.26 -2.86 13.92
N LEU A 84 -1.17 -3.35 13.32
CA LEU A 84 -0.34 -4.40 13.94
C LEU A 84 0.93 -3.85 14.61
N LEU A 85 1.57 -2.83 14.04
CA LEU A 85 2.87 -2.33 14.50
C LEU A 85 2.73 -1.13 15.44
N TYR A 86 1.91 -0.14 15.09
CA TYR A 86 1.76 1.08 15.88
C TYR A 86 1.37 0.85 17.35
N PRO A 87 0.47 -0.10 17.70
CA PRO A 87 0.13 -0.35 19.10
C PRO A 87 1.33 -0.83 19.94
N LYS A 88 2.31 -1.46 19.29
CA LYS A 88 3.50 -2.06 19.91
C LYS A 88 4.66 -1.08 20.05
N ILE A 89 4.57 0.09 19.42
CA ILE A 89 5.53 1.18 19.64
C ILE A 89 5.31 1.71 21.06
N PRO A 90 6.36 1.79 21.90
CA PRO A 90 6.24 2.34 23.23
C PRO A 90 5.89 3.83 23.16
N ASP A 91 5.16 4.33 24.16
CA ASP A 91 4.76 5.75 24.19
C ASP A 91 5.95 6.69 24.47
N PHE A 92 7.06 6.12 24.98
CA PHE A 92 8.31 6.82 25.27
C PHE A 92 9.52 5.99 24.83
N ILE A 93 10.57 6.66 24.35
CA ILE A 93 11.90 6.07 24.13
C ILE A 93 12.87 6.89 25.00
N GLY A 94 13.30 6.31 26.12
CA GLY A 94 13.97 7.06 27.17
C GLY A 94 12.99 8.07 27.80
N GLU A 95 13.37 9.35 27.82
CA GLU A 95 12.52 10.45 28.32
C GLU A 95 11.73 11.17 27.21
N ILE A 96 11.94 10.80 25.95
CA ILE A 96 11.33 11.47 24.79
C ILE A 96 10.03 10.76 24.42
N SER A 97 8.92 11.49 24.38
CA SER A 97 7.65 10.97 23.90
C SER A 97 7.73 10.62 22.41
N THR A 98 7.17 9.48 22.03
CA THR A 98 7.09 9.06 20.63
C THR A 98 5.98 9.77 19.87
N GLY A 99 5.20 10.65 20.53
CA GLY A 99 4.07 11.35 19.91
C GLY A 99 2.89 10.42 19.60
N LYS A 100 2.85 9.24 20.21
CA LYS A 100 1.80 8.25 20.00
C LYS A 100 0.45 8.79 20.48
N ASN A 101 -0.51 8.83 19.56
CA ASN A 101 -1.84 9.40 19.82
C ASN A 101 -2.90 8.51 19.17
N GLN A 102 -3.78 7.94 20.01
CA GLN A 102 -4.87 7.08 19.54
C GLN A 102 -5.85 7.83 18.63
N MET A 103 -6.04 9.13 18.85
CA MET A 103 -6.92 9.95 18.00
C MET A 103 -6.31 10.17 16.61
N ALA A 104 -4.99 10.32 16.52
CA ALA A 104 -4.29 10.37 15.25
C ALA A 104 -4.38 9.02 14.50
N LEU A 105 -4.29 7.90 15.22
CA LEU A 105 -4.47 6.58 14.63
C LEU A 105 -5.88 6.39 14.06
N LEU A 106 -6.91 6.85 14.75
CA LEU A 106 -8.29 6.84 14.25
C LEU A 106 -8.43 7.68 12.97
N GLN A 107 -7.88 8.90 12.95
CA GLN A 107 -7.91 9.77 11.77
C GLN A 107 -7.25 9.11 10.55
N ILE A 108 -6.09 8.48 10.74
CA ILE A 108 -5.41 7.79 9.65
C ILE A 108 -6.20 6.55 9.20
N ASN A 109 -6.79 5.78 10.13
CA ASN A 109 -7.65 4.65 9.77
C ASN A 109 -8.90 5.07 8.98
N ILE A 110 -9.52 6.20 9.32
CA ILE A 110 -10.63 6.77 8.53
C ILE A 110 -10.14 7.16 7.13
N PHE A 111 -8.98 7.81 7.04
CA PHE A 111 -8.38 8.17 5.76
C PHE A 111 -8.12 6.93 4.91
N LEU A 112 -7.56 5.86 5.49
CA LEU A 112 -7.36 4.58 4.81
C LEU A 112 -8.67 3.96 4.34
N ALA A 113 -9.74 4.04 5.13
CA ALA A 113 -11.06 3.55 4.73
C ALA A 113 -11.60 4.32 3.51
N ILE A 114 -11.48 5.65 3.49
CA ILE A 114 -11.89 6.48 2.34
C ILE A 114 -11.09 6.10 1.09
N PHE A 115 -9.77 5.94 1.21
CA PHE A 115 -8.92 5.51 0.10
C PHE A 115 -9.23 4.07 -0.37
N SER A 116 -9.64 3.19 0.55
CA SER A 116 -10.11 1.85 0.22
C SER A 116 -11.39 1.91 -0.63
N PHE A 117 -12.37 2.71 -0.21
CA PHE A 117 -13.59 2.93 -0.99
C PHE A 117 -13.29 3.52 -2.36
N TRP A 118 -12.35 4.47 -2.43
CA TRP A 118 -11.92 5.05 -3.70
C TRP A 118 -11.24 4.01 -4.61
N GLY A 119 -10.36 3.18 -4.06
CA GLY A 119 -9.71 2.09 -4.80
C GLY A 119 -10.71 1.08 -5.35
N LEU A 120 -11.67 0.65 -4.52
CA LEU A 120 -12.77 -0.22 -4.93
C LEU A 120 -13.64 0.43 -6.01
N PHE A 121 -13.97 1.71 -5.85
CA PHE A 121 -14.72 2.46 -6.84
C PHE A 121 -13.99 2.54 -8.18
N CYS A 122 -12.69 2.81 -8.18
CA CYS A 122 -11.86 2.78 -9.39
C CYS A 122 -11.86 1.41 -10.06
N ILE A 123 -11.74 0.32 -9.29
CA ILE A 123 -11.83 -1.04 -9.83
C ILE A 123 -13.21 -1.30 -10.42
N PHE A 124 -14.28 -0.98 -9.69
CA PHE A 124 -15.65 -1.19 -10.13
C PHE A 124 -15.93 -0.43 -11.43
N VAL A 125 -15.69 0.88 -11.46
CA VAL A 125 -15.85 1.69 -12.68
C VAL A 125 -14.96 1.16 -13.80
N GLY A 126 -13.70 0.80 -13.50
CA GLY A 126 -12.77 0.26 -14.49
C GLY A 126 -13.22 -1.07 -15.10
N ILE A 127 -13.86 -1.95 -14.32
CA ILE A 127 -14.41 -3.23 -14.79
C ILE A 127 -15.62 -2.98 -15.69
N PHE A 128 -16.58 -2.16 -15.24
CA PHE A 128 -17.87 -1.95 -15.91
C PHE A 128 -17.86 -0.94 -17.05
N LYS A 129 -16.85 -0.07 -17.15
CA LYS A 129 -16.71 0.87 -18.26
C LYS A 129 -16.38 0.09 -19.54
N LYS A 130 -17.35 -0.01 -20.44
CA LYS A 130 -17.17 -0.60 -21.78
C LYS A 130 -16.04 0.12 -22.50
N LYS A 131 -15.22 -0.65 -23.22
CA LYS A 131 -14.21 -0.11 -24.15
C LYS A 131 -14.96 0.79 -25.13
N LYS A 132 -14.66 2.10 -25.16
CA LYS A 132 -15.14 2.96 -26.24
C LYS A 132 -14.49 2.42 -27.51
N SER A 133 -15.31 1.79 -28.35
CA SER A 133 -14.95 1.41 -29.72
C SER A 133 -14.63 2.63 -30.55
#